data_AF-A0A0C2TSE5-F1
#
_entry.id   AF-A0A0C2TSE5-F1
#
_cell.length_a   1.000
_cell.length_b   1.000
_cell.length_c   1.000
_cell.angle_alpha   90.00
_cell.angle_beta   90.00
_cell.angle_gamma   90.00
#
_symmetry.space_group_name_H-M   'P 1'
#
loop_
_entity.id
_entity.type
_entity.pdbx_description
1 polymer ?
#
loop_
_entity_poly.entity_id
_entity_poly.type
_entity_poly.pdbx_seq_one_letter_code
_entity_poly.pdbx_strand_id
1 'polypeptide(L)' 'IKCYSAICKFSPSHPSDCVAPQCARTCWQYRQFPQQYSPHLTRLCPTCEDRLQGR' A
#
# COMPACT_ATOMS: atom_id res chain seq x y z
N ILE A 1 -7.54 -12.88 -13.50
CA ILE A 1 -7.48 -11.40 -13.62
C ILE A 1 -6.05 -11.00 -13.94
N LYS A 2 -5.82 -10.28 -15.05
CA LYS A 2 -4.49 -9.72 -15.36
C LYS A 2 -4.41 -8.31 -14.76
N CYS A 3 -3.39 -8.06 -13.93
CA CYS A 3 -3.14 -6.76 -13.35
C CYS A 3 -2.23 -5.94 -14.28
N TYR A 4 -2.68 -4.76 -14.71
CA TYR A 4 -1.92 -3.84 -15.57
C TYR A 4 -1.35 -2.62 -14.83
N SER A 5 -1.40 -2.66 -13.50
CA SER A 5 -0.90 -1.58 -12.66
C SER A 5 0.63 -1.59 -12.61
N ALA A 6 1.26 -0.44 -12.88
CA ALA A 6 2.72 -0.28 -12.82
C ALA A 6 3.32 -0.54 -11.42
N ILE A 7 2.50 -0.52 -10.36
CA ILE A 7 2.93 -0.83 -8.98
C ILE A 7 2.74 -2.31 -8.60
N CYS A 8 2.14 -3.12 -9.48
CA CYS A 8 1.97 -4.55 -9.25
C CYS A 8 3.21 -5.31 -9.75
N LYS A 9 3.89 -6.07 -8.89
CA LYS A 9 5.13 -6.78 -9.26
C LYS A 9 4.93 -7.87 -10.32
N PHE A 10 3.67 -8.31 -10.50
CA PHE A 10 3.27 -9.30 -11.49
C PHE A 10 2.71 -8.66 -12.76
N SER A 11 2.68 -7.33 -12.84
CA SER A 11 2.16 -6.64 -14.02
C SER A 11 3.19 -6.60 -15.14
N PRO A 12 2.79 -6.79 -16.40
CA PRO A 12 3.65 -6.53 -17.55
C PRO A 12 4.11 -5.07 -17.63
N SER A 13 3.34 -4.15 -17.06
CA SER A 13 3.63 -2.71 -17.03
C SER A 13 4.55 -2.30 -15.88
N HIS A 14 5.02 -3.25 -15.06
CA HIS A 14 5.87 -2.95 -13.93
C HIS A 14 7.27 -2.52 -14.40
N PRO A 15 7.82 -1.41 -13.87
CA PRO A 15 9.14 -0.92 -14.25
C PRO A 15 10.20 -2.00 -14.04
N SER A 16 11.06 -2.20 -15.05
CA SER A 16 12.16 -3.16 -15.00
C SER A 16 13.29 -2.74 -14.05
N ASP A 17 13.33 -1.47 -13.68
CA ASP A 17 14.25 -0.87 -12.70
C ASP A 17 13.77 -1.00 -11.25
N CYS A 18 12.50 -1.39 -11.00
CA CYS A 18 12.05 -1.76 -9.65
C CYS A 18 12.49 -3.20 -9.34
N VAL A 19 13.76 -3.31 -8.95
CA VAL A 19 14.41 -4.58 -8.58
C VAL A 19 14.84 -4.60 -7.11
N ALA A 20 15.15 -5.79 -6.60
CA ALA A 20 15.74 -5.95 -5.28
C ALA A 20 17.13 -5.28 -5.19
N PRO A 21 17.55 -4.75 -4.02
CA PRO A 21 16.86 -4.76 -2.73
C PRO A 21 15.87 -3.61 -2.52
N GLN A 22 15.95 -2.56 -3.35
CA GLN A 22 15.16 -1.35 -3.16
C GLN A 22 13.65 -1.60 -3.30
N CYS A 23 13.24 -2.31 -4.35
CA CYS A 23 11.83 -2.66 -4.59
C CYS A 23 11.28 -3.52 -3.44
N ALA A 24 12.07 -4.44 -2.86
CA ALA A 24 11.64 -5.27 -1.73
C ALA A 24 11.41 -4.48 -0.44
N ARG A 25 12.15 -3.37 -0.23
CA ARG A 25 11.99 -2.49 0.94
C ARG A 25 10.75 -1.62 0.86
N THR A 26 10.36 -1.20 -0.34
CA THR A 26 9.29 -0.21 -0.55
C THR A 26 7.97 -0.83 -1.03
N CYS A 27 8.00 -1.96 -1.74
CA CYS A 27 6.82 -2.54 -2.37
C CYS A 27 5.91 -3.27 -1.37
N TRP A 28 4.63 -2.93 -1.41
CA TRP A 28 3.60 -3.50 -0.53
C TRP A 28 3.40 -5.01 -0.69
N GLN A 29 3.60 -5.55 -1.91
CA GLN A 29 3.44 -6.99 -2.20
C GLN A 29 4.60 -7.87 -1.73
N TYR A 30 5.69 -7.27 -1.22
CA TYR A 30 6.75 -8.01 -0.54
C TYR A 30 6.59 -8.01 0.99
N ARG A 31 5.78 -7.11 1.52
CA ARG A 31 5.44 -7.07 2.95
C ARG A 31 4.61 -8.31 3.27
N GLN A 32 4.91 -8.97 4.38
CA GLN A 32 4.11 -10.06 4.92
C GLN A 32 3.43 -9.60 6.21
N PHE A 33 2.52 -10.40 6.78
CA PHE A 33 2.02 -10.13 8.13
C PHE A 33 3.21 -10.04 9.12
N PRO A 34 3.24 -9.06 10.04
CA PRO A 34 2.23 -8.02 10.34
C PRO A 34 2.45 -6.68 9.61
N GLN A 35 3.41 -6.59 8.70
CA GLN A 35 3.74 -5.34 7.98
C GLN A 35 2.61 -4.89 7.04
N GLN A 36 1.71 -5.81 6.66
CA GLN A 36 0.47 -5.53 5.92
C GLN A 36 -0.76 -5.41 6.81
N TYR A 37 -0.63 -5.62 8.13
CA TYR A 37 -1.75 -5.53 9.04
C TYR A 37 -2.19 -4.06 9.15
N SER A 38 -3.29 -3.73 8.48
CA SER A 38 -4.02 -2.50 8.77
C SER A 38 -4.89 -2.79 9.99
N PRO A 39 -4.63 -2.18 11.17
CA PRO A 39 -5.53 -2.35 12.29
C PRO A 39 -6.93 -1.92 11.88
N HIS A 40 -7.92 -2.75 12.20
CA HIS A 40 -9.32 -2.36 12.07
C HIS A 40 -9.61 -1.32 13.15
N LEU A 41 -9.38 -0.05 12.82
CA LEU A 41 -9.73 1.07 13.67
C LEU A 41 -11.25 1.18 13.71
N THR A 42 -11.83 1.04 14.90
CA THR A 42 -13.29 1.18 15.11
C THR A 42 -13.73 2.65 15.13
N ARG A 43 -12.78 3.58 15.22
CA ARG A 43 -13.00 5.04 15.20
C ARG A 43 -11.89 5.72 14.43
N LEU A 44 -12.23 6.86 13.83
CA LEU A 44 -11.25 7.75 13.21
C LEU A 44 -10.38 8.43 14.27
N CYS A 45 -9.22 8.91 13.85
CA CYS A 45 -8.43 9.81 14.70
C CYS A 45 -9.22 11.11 14.96
N PRO A 46 -9.09 11.78 16.12
CA PRO A 46 -9.86 13.00 16.42
C PRO A 46 -9.74 14.08 15.32
N THR A 47 -8.53 14.28 14.78
CA THR A 47 -8.29 15.20 13.65
C THR A 47 -9.02 14.77 12.37
N CYS A 48 -9.11 13.47 12.13
CA CYS A 48 -9.73 12.89 10.95
C CYS A 48 -11.27 13.00 11.04
N GLU A 49 -11.81 12.81 12.26
CA GLU A 49 -13.23 12.98 12.57
C GLU A 49 -13.67 14.44 12.43
N ASP A 50 -12.89 15.39 12.98
CA ASP A 50 -13.15 16.83 12.87
C ASP A 50 -13.14 17.32 11.41
N ARG A 51 -12.17 16.85 10.61
CA ARG A 51 -12.11 17.15 9.16
C ARG A 51 -13.30 16.64 8.36
N LEU A 52 -13.90 15.51 8.78
CA LEU A 52 -15.14 15.02 8.16
C LEU A 52 -16.38 15.77 8.63
N GLN A 53 -16.33 16.36 9.83
CA GLN A 53 -17.40 17.18 10.38
C GLN A 53 -17.39 18.63 9.86
N GLY A 54 -16.43 18.98 8.99
CA GLY A 54 -16.43 20.27 8.27
C GLY A 54 -16.20 21.48 9.17
N ARG A 55 -15.43 21.32 10.26
CA ARG A 55 -14.92 22.41 11.09
C ARG A 55 -13.53 22.86 10.65
#